data_AF-A0A9P1Q031-F1
#
_entry.id   AF-A0A9P1Q031-F1
#
_cell.length_a   1.000
_cell.length_b   1.000
_cell.length_c   1.000
_cell.angle_alpha   90.00
_cell.angle_beta   90.00
_cell.angle_gamma   90.00
#
_symmetry.space_group_name_H-M   'P 1'
#
loop_
_entity.id
_entity.type
_entity.pdbx_description
1 polymer ?
#
loop_
_entity_poly.entity_id
_entity_poly.type
_entity_poly.pdbx_seq_one_letter_code
_entity_poly.pdbx_strand_id
1 'polypeptide(L)'
;MERRSVPLGIRILITIALFVLSFIVLRPSTPVTQREYDFWNAAANFFGEYDVEGFVGVALLISCTIISFVCYKIVIRVAERRMNRCR
;
A
#
# COMPACT_ATOMS: atom_id res chain seq x y z
N MET A 1 -22.04 24.77 13.13
CA MET A 1 -20.63 24.95 13.52
C MET A 1 -19.73 24.31 12.48
N GLU A 2 -18.69 25.03 12.09
CA GLU A 2 -17.84 24.79 10.93
C GLU A 2 -17.33 23.35 10.82
N ARG A 3 -17.84 22.62 9.82
CA ARG A 3 -17.50 21.23 9.54
C ARG A 3 -16.13 21.20 8.87
N ARG A 4 -15.03 21.31 9.65
CA ARG A 4 -13.69 20.97 9.16
C ARG A 4 -13.57 19.46 8.98
N SER A 5 -14.25 18.96 7.96
CA SER A 5 -13.92 17.70 7.33
C SER A 5 -12.47 17.81 6.87
N VAL A 6 -11.62 16.85 7.23
CA VAL A 6 -10.29 16.73 6.61
C VAL A 6 -10.54 16.80 5.10
N PRO A 7 -9.99 17.80 4.38
CA PRO A 7 -10.30 18.03 2.99
C PRO A 7 -10.14 16.71 2.23
N LEU A 8 -11.08 16.41 1.33
CA LEU A 8 -11.04 15.21 0.51
C LEU A 8 -9.65 15.04 -0.14
N GLY A 9 -9.07 16.16 -0.60
CA GLY A 9 -7.72 16.23 -1.13
C GLY A 9 -6.64 15.74 -0.17
N ILE A 10 -6.66 16.11 1.11
CA ILE A 10 -5.65 15.65 2.10
C ILE A 10 -5.77 14.14 2.34
N ARG A 11 -6.99 13.59 2.33
CA ARG A 11 -7.20 12.14 2.53
C ARG A 11 -6.69 11.34 1.33
N ILE A 12 -6.93 11.84 0.12
CA ILE A 12 -6.40 11.26 -1.12
C ILE A 12 -4.88 11.38 -1.13
N LEU A 13 -4.33 12.55 -0.75
CA LEU A 13 -2.89 12.81 -0.74
C LEU A 13 -2.14 11.91 0.26
N ILE A 14 -2.71 11.66 1.45
CA ILE A 14 -2.14 10.71 2.42
C ILE A 14 -2.20 9.28 1.89
N THR A 15 -3.29 8.90 1.22
CA THR A 15 -3.43 7.55 0.66
C THR A 15 -2.42 7.33 -0.48
N ILE A 16 -2.29 8.30 -1.38
CA ILE A 16 -1.30 8.30 -2.45
C ILE A 16 0.13 8.34 -1.87
N ALA A 17 0.37 9.12 -0.83
CA ALA A 17 1.69 9.18 -0.19
C ALA A 17 2.08 7.84 0.46
N LEU A 18 1.17 7.20 1.19
CA LEU A 18 1.41 5.87 1.77
C LEU A 18 1.58 4.80 0.68
N PHE A 19 0.83 4.92 -0.41
CA PHE A 19 0.95 4.06 -1.58
C PHE A 19 2.34 4.19 -2.23
N VAL A 20 2.76 5.42 -2.52
CA VAL A 20 4.08 5.72 -3.09
C VAL A 20 5.20 5.31 -2.12
N LEU A 21 5.04 5.54 -0.82
CA LEU A 21 6.02 5.13 0.20
C LEU A 21 6.16 3.60 0.24
N SER A 22 5.05 2.87 0.22
CA SER A 22 5.05 1.41 0.16
C SER A 22 5.73 0.93 -1.13
N PHE A 23 5.45 1.58 -2.25
CA PHE A 23 6.07 1.25 -3.53
C PHE A 23 7.57 1.51 -3.52
N ILE A 24 8.04 2.61 -2.91
CA ILE A 24 9.46 2.94 -2.79
C ILE A 24 10.18 1.96 -1.86
N VAL A 25 9.53 1.52 -0.77
CA VAL A 25 10.13 0.60 0.21
C VAL A 25 10.13 -0.85 -0.30
N LEU A 26 9.07 -1.29 -0.98
CA LEU A 26 8.98 -2.67 -1.46
C LEU A 26 9.64 -2.87 -2.82
N ARG A 27 9.63 -1.85 -3.70
CA ARG A 27 10.25 -2.00 -5.01
C ARG A 27 11.77 -1.99 -4.84
N PRO A 28 12.47 -3.05 -5.26
CA PRO A 28 13.93 -3.01 -5.33
C PRO A 28 14.33 -1.89 -6.29
N SER A 29 14.90 -0.82 -5.73
CA SER A 29 15.29 0.37 -6.49
C SER A 29 16.61 0.07 -7.17
N THR A 30 16.71 0.23 -8.50
CA THR A 30 17.98 -0.03 -9.18
C THR A 30 18.99 1.08 -8.87
N PRO A 31 20.23 0.76 -8.46
CA PRO A 31 20.79 -0.59 -8.27
C PRO A 31 20.30 -1.28 -7.00
N VAL A 32 19.78 -2.50 -7.14
CA VAL A 32 19.19 -3.28 -6.05
C VAL A 32 20.26 -3.62 -5.03
N THR A 33 20.01 -3.31 -3.77
CA THR A 33 20.95 -3.64 -2.71
C THR A 33 20.96 -5.16 -2.51
N GLN A 34 22.11 -5.78 -2.28
CA GLN A 34 22.24 -7.23 -2.13
C GLN A 34 21.28 -7.82 -1.07
N ARG A 35 21.05 -7.08 0.03
CA ARG A 35 20.09 -7.46 1.08
C ARG A 35 18.63 -7.45 0.62
N GLU A 36 18.25 -6.52 -0.25
CA GLU A 36 16.88 -6.47 -0.79
C GLU A 36 16.66 -7.65 -1.73
N TYR A 37 17.67 -7.96 -2.55
CA TYR A 37 17.65 -9.15 -3.41
C TYR A 37 17.55 -10.43 -2.58
N ASP A 38 18.33 -10.58 -1.51
CA ASP A 38 18.29 -11.76 -0.64
C ASP A 38 16.92 -11.93 0.05
N PHE A 39 16.30 -10.82 0.49
CA PHE A 39 14.95 -10.85 1.07
C PHE A 39 13.91 -11.36 0.05
N TRP A 40 13.92 -10.79 -1.16
CA TRP A 40 12.99 -11.18 -2.21
C TRP A 40 13.26 -12.58 -2.75
N ASN A 41 14.52 -13.00 -2.81
CA ASN A 41 14.92 -14.35 -3.18
C ASN A 41 14.46 -15.39 -2.13
N ALA A 42 14.62 -15.08 -0.83
CA ALA A 42 14.11 -15.92 0.24
C ALA A 42 12.57 -16.01 0.22
N ALA A 43 11.89 -14.90 -0.08
CA ALA A 43 10.44 -14.87 -0.24
C ALA A 43 9.99 -15.69 -1.46
N ALA A 44 10.63 -15.52 -2.62
CA ALA A 44 10.32 -16.29 -3.83
C ALA A 44 10.53 -17.80 -3.60
N ASN A 45 11.64 -18.17 -2.96
CA ASN A 45 11.97 -19.56 -2.64
C ASN A 45 10.96 -20.17 -1.64
N PHE A 46 10.43 -19.39 -0.69
CA PHE A 46 9.36 -19.84 0.20
C PHE A 46 8.07 -20.19 -0.57
N PHE A 47 7.78 -19.50 -1.67
CA PHE A 47 6.66 -19.79 -2.56
C PHE A 47 7.01 -20.82 -3.66
N GLY A 48 8.26 -21.30 -3.71
CA GLY A 48 8.74 -22.26 -4.71
C GLY A 48 9.00 -21.65 -6.09
N GLU A 49 9.07 -20.32 -6.18
CA GLU A 49 9.31 -19.59 -7.43
C GLU A 49 10.80 -19.37 -7.66
N TYR A 50 11.28 -19.71 -8.86
CA TYR A 50 12.67 -19.50 -9.28
C TYR A 50 12.88 -18.13 -9.97
N ASP A 51 11.81 -17.55 -10.52
CA ASP A 51 11.83 -16.21 -11.12
C ASP A 51 11.55 -15.13 -10.06
N VAL A 52 12.63 -14.66 -9.42
CA VAL A 52 12.56 -13.64 -8.37
C VAL A 52 12.00 -12.31 -8.90
N GLU A 53 12.35 -11.92 -10.13
CA GLU A 53 11.89 -10.64 -10.70
C GLU A 53 10.39 -10.67 -11.01
N GLY A 54 9.92 -11.76 -11.62
CA GLY A 54 8.49 -12.01 -11.85
C GLY A 54 7.70 -12.10 -10.54
N PHE A 55 8.22 -12.82 -9.55
CA PHE A 55 7.61 -12.94 -8.22
C PHE A 55 7.47 -11.58 -7.53
N VAL A 56 8.51 -10.74 -7.55
CA VAL A 56 8.49 -9.39 -6.99
C VAL A 56 7.39 -8.56 -7.66
N GLY A 57 7.31 -8.59 -8.99
CA GLY A 57 6.29 -7.85 -9.75
C GLY A 57 4.86 -8.25 -9.36
N VAL A 58 4.59 -9.55 -9.27
CA VAL A 58 3.27 -10.08 -8.88
C VAL A 58 2.96 -9.78 -7.41
N ALA A 59 3.93 -9.95 -6.51
CA ALA A 59 3.78 -9.64 -5.09
C ALA A 59 3.46 -8.14 -4.86
N LEU A 60 4.08 -7.25 -5.62
CA LEU A 60 3.75 -5.82 -5.61
C LEU A 60 2.33 -5.54 -6.11
N LEU A 61 1.89 -6.18 -7.20
CA LEU A 61 0.52 -5.98 -7.72
C LEU A 61 -0.55 -6.47 -6.73
N ILE A 62 -0.34 -7.63 -6.11
CA ILE A 62 -1.27 -8.20 -5.13
C ILE A 62 -1.32 -7.33 -3.88
N SER A 63 -0.17 -7.00 -3.30
CA SER A 63 -0.11 -6.14 -2.10
C SER A 63 -0.70 -4.75 -2.36
N CYS A 64 -0.42 -4.15 -3.52
CA CYS A 64 -1.02 -2.90 -3.99
C CYS A 64 -2.55 -2.95 -3.99
N THR A 65 -3.13 -4.01 -4.55
CA THR A 65 -4.59 -4.16 -4.65
C THR A 65 -5.22 -4.30 -3.27
N ILE A 66 -4.61 -5.12 -2.40
CA ILE A 66 -5.07 -5.32 -1.02
C ILE A 66 -5.02 -4.01 -0.23
N ILE A 67 -3.89 -3.29 -0.28
CA ILE A 67 -3.71 -2.01 0.43
C ILE A 67 -4.74 -0.99 -0.05
N SER A 68 -4.94 -0.86 -1.37
CA SER A 68 -5.92 0.06 -1.95
C SER A 68 -7.35 -0.25 -1.48
N PHE A 69 -7.72 -1.54 -1.46
CA PHE A 69 -9.03 -1.97 -1.00
C PHE A 69 -9.24 -1.70 0.51
N VAL A 70 -8.22 -2.00 1.33
CA VAL A 70 -8.25 -1.76 2.78
C VAL A 70 -8.34 -0.25 3.07
N CYS A 71 -7.52 0.57 2.41
CA CYS A 71 -7.59 2.03 2.53
C CYS A 71 -8.97 2.57 2.14
N TYR A 72 -9.54 2.11 1.03
CA TYR A 72 -10.88 2.49 0.60
C TYR A 72 -11.95 2.15 1.66
N LYS A 73 -11.91 0.94 2.21
CA LYS A 73 -12.81 0.48 3.29
C LYS A 73 -12.65 1.29 4.56
N ILE A 74 -11.41 1.60 4.97
CA ILE A 74 -11.11 2.43 6.13
C ILE A 74 -11.69 3.84 5.92
N VAL A 75 -11.48 4.44 4.75
CA VAL A 75 -11.99 5.77 4.42
C VAL A 75 -13.51 5.82 4.51
N ILE A 76 -14.22 4.84 3.93
CA ILE A 76 -15.68 4.74 4.01
C ILE A 76 -16.13 4.55 5.45
N ARG A 77 -15.55 3.60 6.19
CA ARG A 77 -15.95 3.35 7.59
C ARG A 77 -15.71 4.57 8.48
N VAL A 78 -14.64 5.32 8.26
CA VAL A 78 -14.39 6.57 8.97
C VAL A 78 -15.42 7.63 8.55
N ALA A 79 -15.79 7.72 7.27
CA ALA A 79 -16.83 8.65 6.80
C ALA A 79 -18.21 8.33 7.41
N GLU A 80 -18.63 7.07 7.40
CA GLU A 80 -19.88 6.60 8.01
C GLU A 80 -19.90 6.86 9.51
N ARG A 81 -18.85 6.46 10.24
CA ARG A 81 -18.76 6.69 11.70
C ARG A 81 -18.80 8.17 12.07
N ARG A 82 -18.20 9.05 11.26
CA ARG A 82 -18.23 10.50 11.47
C ARG A 82 -19.61 11.09 11.18
N MET A 83 -20.34 10.54 10.23
CA MET A 83 -21.70 10.97 9.91
C MET A 83 -22.72 10.53 10.96
N ASN A 84 -22.62 9.28 11.45
CA ASN A 84 -23.56 8.73 12.43
C ASN A 84 -23.35 9.28 13.86
N ARG A 85 -22.16 9.79 14.18
CA ARG A 85 -21.88 10.46 15.46
C ARG A 85 -22.27 11.95 15.45
N CYS A 86 -22.72 12.48 14.31
CA CYS A 86 -23.21 13.85 14.13
C CYS A 86 -24.74 13.93 14.02
N ARG A 87 -25.45 12.81 14.23
CA ARG A 87 -26.89 12.76 14.46
C ARG A 87 -27.11 12.45 15.93
#